data_AF-A0A0F9A5Q7-F1
#
_entry.id   AF-A0A0F9A5Q7-F1
#
_cell.length_a   1.000
_cell.length_b   1.000
_cell.length_c   1.000
_cell.angle_alpha   90.00
_cell.angle_beta   90.00
_cell.angle_gamma   90.00
#
_symmetry.space_group_name_H-M   'P 1'
#
loop_
_entity.id
_entity.type
_entity.pdbx_description
1 polymer ?
#
loop_
_entity_poly.entity_id
_entity_poly.type
_entity_poly.pdbx_seq_one_letter_code
_entity_poly.pdbx_strand_id
1 'polypeptide(L)'
;MSEQIEELDPEVASEESAEAYMLDRKAVAAILETVEAGDQAHLTQLMEPLHAADIADLLEQIGEDDRAALIRLYGQEFDGEILSELDESLREEIIQYLEPGILAEAVRELDSDDVVDLIE
;
A
#
# COMPACT_ATOMS: atom_id res chain seq x y z
N MET A 1 -49.14 14.35 -9.58
CA MET A 1 -48.67 14.74 -8.24
C MET A 1 -49.07 13.58 -7.35
N SER A 2 -48.19 12.71 -6.85
CA SER A 2 -46.86 12.96 -6.29
C SER A 2 -46.04 11.65 -6.26
N GLU A 3 -44.71 11.77 -6.39
CA GLU A 3 -43.64 10.99 -5.72
C GLU A 3 -43.65 9.46 -5.97
N GLN A 4 -42.94 8.89 -6.96
CA GLN A 4 -41.48 8.66 -7.01
C GLN A 4 -40.88 8.19 -5.68
N ILE A 5 -40.83 6.87 -5.49
CA ILE A 5 -39.81 6.22 -4.68
C ILE A 5 -38.91 5.49 -5.68
N GLU A 6 -37.71 6.05 -5.84
CA GLU A 6 -36.58 5.50 -6.56
C GLU A 6 -35.98 4.42 -5.65
N GLU A 7 -36.33 3.14 -5.89
CA GLU A 7 -35.53 2.03 -5.37
C GLU A 7 -34.28 1.96 -6.25
N LEU A 8 -33.19 2.51 -5.72
CA LEU A 8 -31.85 2.40 -6.29
C LEU A 8 -31.41 0.93 -6.21
N ASP A 9 -31.27 0.33 -7.38
CA ASP A 9 -30.72 -1.01 -7.60
C ASP A 9 -29.23 -1.06 -7.19
N PRO A 10 -28.77 -1.96 -6.31
CA PRO A 10 -27.37 -2.11 -5.93
C PRO A 10 -26.56 -2.91 -6.98
N GLU A 11 -26.73 -2.63 -8.27
CA GLU A 11 -25.97 -3.28 -9.37
C GLU A 11 -24.99 -2.30 -10.04
N VAL A 12 -23.97 -1.79 -9.32
CA VAL A 12 -22.71 -1.39 -9.99
C VAL A 12 -21.51 -1.43 -9.02
N ALA A 13 -21.24 -2.57 -8.38
CA ALA A 13 -19.85 -2.89 -8.08
C ALA A 13 -19.23 -3.36 -9.40
N SER A 14 -18.63 -2.44 -10.16
CA SER A 14 -18.01 -2.74 -11.44
C SER A 14 -16.88 -3.74 -11.26
N GLU A 15 -17.07 -4.95 -11.80
CA GLU A 15 -16.08 -6.03 -11.89
C GLU A 15 -14.81 -5.61 -12.68
N GLU A 16 -14.79 -4.43 -13.31
CA GLU A 16 -13.60 -3.83 -13.94
C GLU A 16 -12.48 -3.47 -12.95
N SER A 17 -12.77 -3.25 -11.66
CA SER A 17 -11.72 -2.97 -10.66
C SER A 17 -10.96 -4.22 -10.20
N ALA A 18 -11.51 -5.41 -10.42
CA ALA A 18 -10.90 -6.66 -9.94
C ALA A 18 -9.79 -7.19 -10.88
N GLU A 19 -9.79 -6.81 -12.17
CA GLU A 19 -8.79 -7.28 -13.14
C GLU A 19 -7.47 -6.48 -13.13
N ALA A 20 -7.40 -5.37 -12.39
CA ALA A 20 -6.18 -4.57 -12.23
C ALA A 20 -5.26 -5.05 -11.08
N TYR A 21 -5.69 -6.05 -10.31
CA TYR A 21 -5.04 -6.58 -9.08
C TYR A 21 -3.75 -7.39 -9.29
N MET A 22 -3.11 -7.30 -10.46
CA MET A 22 -1.77 -7.85 -10.64
C MET A 22 -0.87 -6.70 -11.02
N LEU A 23 -0.10 -6.21 -10.05
CA LEU A 23 0.97 -5.26 -10.33
C LEU A 23 1.81 -5.81 -11.49
N ASP A 24 1.75 -5.15 -12.66
CA ASP A 24 2.44 -5.68 -13.84
C ASP A 24 3.96 -5.66 -13.57
N ARG A 25 4.68 -6.68 -14.04
CA ARG A 25 6.15 -6.76 -13.87
C ARG A 25 6.87 -5.51 -14.38
N LYS A 26 6.29 -4.80 -15.35
CA LYS A 26 6.81 -3.52 -15.84
C LYS A 26 6.66 -2.41 -14.81
N ALA A 27 5.57 -2.37 -14.05
CA ALA A 27 5.38 -1.41 -12.97
C ALA A 27 6.41 -1.66 -11.85
N VAL A 28 6.55 -2.92 -11.40
CA VAL A 28 7.58 -3.34 -10.43
C VAL A 28 8.97 -2.87 -10.87
N ALA A 29 9.34 -3.14 -12.12
CA ALA A 29 10.65 -2.74 -12.65
C ALA A 29 10.86 -1.22 -12.67
N ALA A 30 9.83 -0.44 -13.01
CA ALA A 30 9.90 1.03 -13.01
C ALA A 30 10.06 1.60 -11.59
N ILE A 31 9.40 0.97 -10.61
CA ILE A 31 9.51 1.33 -9.20
C ILE A 31 10.94 1.07 -8.71
N LEU A 32 11.49 -0.12 -8.98
CA LEU A 32 12.86 -0.47 -8.60
C LEU A 32 13.90 0.46 -9.25
N GLU A 33 13.76 0.78 -10.54
CA GLU A 33 14.65 1.73 -11.22
C GLU A 33 14.60 3.13 -10.54
N THR A 34 13.42 3.55 -10.11
CA THR A 34 13.21 4.82 -9.40
C THR A 34 13.85 4.79 -8.01
N VAL A 35 13.75 3.66 -7.30
CA VAL A 35 14.42 3.42 -6.01
C VAL A 35 15.94 3.47 -6.17
N GLU A 36 16.49 2.79 -7.18
CA GLU A 36 17.93 2.82 -7.50
C GLU A 36 18.42 4.24 -7.85
N ALA A 37 17.58 5.02 -8.53
CA ALA A 37 17.87 6.43 -8.86
C ALA A 37 17.75 7.37 -7.65
N GLY A 38 17.11 6.95 -6.56
CA GLY A 38 16.85 7.77 -5.38
C GLY A 38 15.84 8.90 -5.62
N ASP A 39 14.96 8.76 -6.62
CA ASP A 39 13.97 9.78 -6.96
C ASP A 39 12.67 9.57 -6.18
N GLN A 40 12.64 10.09 -4.95
CA GLN A 40 11.48 10.00 -4.07
C GLN A 40 10.21 10.58 -4.71
N ALA A 41 10.31 11.71 -5.41
CA ALA A 41 9.15 12.38 -5.97
C ALA A 41 8.49 11.55 -7.08
N HIS A 42 9.30 10.87 -7.89
CA HIS A 42 8.78 9.94 -8.88
C HIS A 42 8.28 8.64 -8.26
N LEU A 43 8.93 8.14 -7.19
CA LEU A 43 8.46 6.98 -6.45
C LEU A 43 7.05 7.24 -5.89
N THR A 44 6.83 8.37 -5.23
CA THR A 44 5.52 8.74 -4.69
C THR A 44 4.45 8.79 -5.79
N GLN A 45 4.76 9.35 -6.97
CA GLN A 45 3.82 9.38 -8.09
C GLN A 45 3.45 7.99 -8.64
N LEU A 46 4.38 7.03 -8.56
CA LEU A 46 4.12 5.65 -8.97
C LEU A 46 3.35 4.86 -7.90
N MET A 47 3.54 5.19 -6.63
CA MET A 47 2.88 4.54 -5.49
C MET A 47 1.49 5.10 -5.20
N GLU A 48 1.25 6.41 -5.38
CA GLU A 48 -0.03 7.09 -5.09
C GLU A 48 -1.28 6.40 -5.69
N PRO A 49 -1.27 5.90 -6.94
CA PRO A 49 -2.45 5.22 -7.49
C PRO A 49 -2.60 3.74 -7.05
N LEU A 50 -1.64 3.18 -6.30
CA LEU A 50 -1.67 1.79 -5.86
C LEU A 50 -2.39 1.66 -4.52
N HIS A 51 -3.11 0.55 -4.33
CA HIS A 51 -3.70 0.26 -3.02
C HIS A 51 -2.64 -0.30 -2.06
N ALA A 52 -2.94 -0.24 -0.75
CA ALA A 52 -2.08 -0.83 0.28
C ALA A 52 -1.74 -2.31 0.00
N ALA A 53 -2.72 -3.10 -0.42
CA ALA A 53 -2.52 -4.51 -0.81
C ALA A 53 -1.57 -4.68 -2.01
N ASP A 54 -1.67 -3.80 -3.02
CA ASP A 54 -0.78 -3.85 -4.19
C ASP A 54 0.68 -3.52 -3.80
N ILE A 55 0.86 -2.61 -2.84
CA ILE A 55 2.17 -2.26 -2.29
C ILE A 55 2.71 -3.39 -1.41
N ALA A 56 1.87 -4.04 -0.61
CA ALA A 56 2.24 -5.23 0.16
C ALA A 56 2.71 -6.36 -0.77
N ASP A 57 1.93 -6.68 -1.81
CA ASP A 57 2.28 -7.66 -2.84
C ASP A 57 3.61 -7.30 -3.55
N LEU A 58 3.87 -6.03 -3.81
CA LEU A 58 5.14 -5.56 -4.36
C LEU A 58 6.32 -5.87 -3.42
N LEU A 59 6.17 -5.56 -2.13
CA LEU A 59 7.20 -5.81 -1.12
C LEU A 59 7.49 -7.31 -0.97
N GLU A 60 6.47 -8.16 -1.10
CA GLU A 60 6.63 -9.62 -1.10
C GLU A 60 7.37 -10.15 -2.33
N GLN A 61 7.20 -9.50 -3.48
CA GLN A 61 7.82 -9.92 -4.74
C GLN A 61 9.30 -9.54 -4.86
N ILE A 62 9.75 -8.50 -4.15
CA ILE A 62 11.12 -7.98 -4.25
C ILE A 62 12.02 -8.51 -3.12
N GLY A 63 13.34 -8.41 -3.32
CA GLY A 63 14.31 -8.89 -2.33
C GLY A 63 14.45 -7.96 -1.12
N GLU A 64 15.00 -8.48 -0.02
CA GLU A 64 15.25 -7.75 1.24
C GLU A 64 15.99 -6.42 1.02
N ASP A 65 17.06 -6.42 0.22
CA ASP A 65 17.85 -5.21 -0.06
C ASP A 65 17.01 -4.13 -0.78
N ASP A 66 16.18 -4.53 -1.74
CA ASP A 66 15.31 -3.63 -2.50
C ASP A 66 14.18 -3.09 -1.64
N ARG A 67 13.58 -3.95 -0.78
CA ARG A 67 12.58 -3.52 0.21
C ARG A 67 13.14 -2.45 1.12
N ALA A 68 14.31 -2.69 1.71
CA ALA A 68 14.94 -1.74 2.61
C ALA A 68 15.21 -0.40 1.92
N ALA A 69 15.64 -0.43 0.65
CA ALA A 69 15.86 0.78 -0.14
C ALA A 69 14.54 1.51 -0.45
N LEU A 70 13.50 0.78 -0.86
CA LEU A 70 12.17 1.32 -1.15
C LEU A 70 11.57 1.99 0.08
N ILE A 71 11.51 1.29 1.22
CA ILE A 71 10.92 1.82 2.47
C ILE A 71 11.66 3.07 2.94
N ARG A 72 12.99 3.09 2.86
CA ARG A 72 13.78 4.28 3.24
C ARG A 72 13.54 5.47 2.32
N LEU A 73 13.32 5.22 1.02
CA LEU A 73 13.06 6.28 0.06
C LEU A 73 11.63 6.79 0.15
N TYR A 74 10.66 5.89 0.34
CA TYR A 74 9.24 6.23 0.46
C TYR A 74 8.97 6.96 1.77
N GLY A 75 9.53 6.47 2.87
CA GLY A 75 9.70 7.18 4.12
C GLY A 75 8.38 7.78 4.64
N GLN A 76 8.31 9.10 4.68
CA GLN A 76 7.19 9.87 5.22
C GLN A 76 5.84 9.64 4.51
N GLU A 77 5.84 9.12 3.29
CA GLU A 77 4.61 8.82 2.53
C GLU A 77 4.10 7.39 2.80
N PHE A 78 4.79 6.65 3.69
CA PHE A 78 4.42 5.29 4.03
C PHE A 78 3.14 5.26 4.89
N ASP A 79 2.11 4.60 4.36
CA ASP A 79 0.82 4.44 5.01
C ASP A 79 0.79 3.22 5.94
N GLY A 80 0.09 3.34 7.06
CA GLY A 80 -0.12 2.24 7.99
C GLY A 80 -0.97 1.12 7.40
N GLU A 81 -1.89 1.40 6.47
CA GLU A 81 -2.71 0.36 5.82
C GLU A 81 -1.84 -0.71 5.15
N ILE A 82 -0.67 -0.31 4.63
CA ILE A 82 0.31 -1.24 4.03
C ILE A 82 0.77 -2.28 5.07
N LEU A 83 0.95 -1.89 6.34
CA LEU A 83 1.39 -2.83 7.38
C LEU A 83 0.35 -3.90 7.68
N SER A 84 -0.93 -3.54 7.62
CA SER A 84 -2.05 -4.44 7.89
C SER A 84 -2.17 -5.51 6.82
N GLU A 85 -1.94 -5.15 5.57
CA GLU A 85 -2.00 -6.07 4.41
C GLU A 85 -0.77 -7.01 4.32
N LEU A 86 0.35 -6.67 4.96
CA LEU A 86 1.56 -7.49 4.96
C LEU A 86 1.42 -8.73 5.85
N ASP A 87 1.94 -9.86 5.36
CA ASP A 87 2.20 -11.06 6.17
C ASP A 87 3.06 -10.75 7.41
N GLU A 88 2.79 -11.42 8.53
CA GLU A 88 3.46 -11.22 9.84
C GLU A 88 4.99 -11.13 9.73
N SER A 89 5.61 -12.08 9.02
CA SER A 89 7.07 -12.13 8.87
C SER A 89 7.65 -10.94 8.12
N LEU A 90 6.93 -10.44 7.10
CA LEU A 90 7.39 -9.31 6.31
C LEU A 90 7.09 -8.00 7.04
N ARG A 91 5.94 -7.89 7.68
CA ARG A 91 5.57 -6.76 8.54
C ARG A 91 6.63 -6.50 9.61
N GLU A 92 7.09 -7.54 10.32
CA GLU A 92 8.17 -7.41 11.32
C GLU A 92 9.48 -6.89 10.71
N GLU A 93 9.82 -7.30 9.49
CA GLU A 93 10.99 -6.82 8.75
C GLU A 93 10.84 -5.34 8.37
N ILE A 94 9.70 -4.95 7.79
CA ILE A 94 9.42 -3.57 7.38
C ILE A 94 9.42 -2.60 8.57
N ILE A 95 8.84 -3.02 9.71
CA ILE A 95 8.86 -2.24 10.96
C ILE A 95 10.30 -1.91 11.41
N GLN A 96 11.27 -2.81 11.15
CA GLN A 96 12.68 -2.56 11.50
C GLN A 96 13.36 -1.56 10.55
N TYR A 97 12.83 -1.37 9.34
CA TYR A 97 13.36 -0.41 8.37
C TYR A 97 12.75 0.98 8.50
N LEU A 98 11.51 1.07 8.98
CA LEU A 98 10.82 2.33 9.21
C LEU A 98 11.46 3.13 10.35
N GLU A 99 11.51 4.46 10.18
CA GLU A 99 11.88 5.32 11.30
C GLU A 99 10.77 5.31 12.36
N PRO A 100 11.10 5.31 13.66
CA PRO A 100 10.09 5.24 14.72
C PRO A 100 9.02 6.34 14.66
N GLY A 101 9.38 7.51 14.12
CA GLY A 101 8.44 8.62 13.92
C GLY A 101 7.43 8.32 12.82
N ILE A 102 7.87 7.73 11.70
CA ILE A 102 7.00 7.35 10.58
C ILE A 102 6.08 6.21 11.02
N LEU A 103 6.62 5.17 11.65
CA LEU A 103 5.83 4.07 12.18
C LEU A 103 4.74 4.57 13.15
N ALA A 104 5.09 5.49 14.05
CA ALA A 104 4.14 6.03 15.00
C ALA A 104 3.01 6.82 14.32
N GLU A 105 3.31 7.58 13.26
CA GLU A 105 2.27 8.32 12.53
C GLU A 105 1.41 7.37 11.68
N ALA A 106 2.03 6.42 10.97
CA ALA A 106 1.34 5.38 10.21
C ALA A 106 0.34 4.59 11.09
N VAL A 107 0.77 4.14 12.27
CA VAL A 107 -0.11 3.44 13.23
C VAL A 107 -1.19 4.34 13.81
N ARG A 108 -0.99 5.66 13.85
CA ARG A 108 -2.00 6.60 14.36
C ARG A 108 -3.08 6.93 13.34
N GLU A 109 -2.78 6.77 12.06
CA GLU A 109 -3.73 6.99 10.96
C GLU A 109 -4.54 5.73 10.63
N LEU A 110 -4.07 4.55 11.04
CA LEU A 110 -4.81 3.29 10.95
C LEU A 110 -6.12 3.30 11.73
N ASP A 111 -7.10 2.56 11.19
CA ASP A 111 -8.35 2.30 11.88
C ASP A 111 -8.14 1.35 13.07
N SER A 112 -9.07 1.42 14.03
CA SER A 112 -8.95 0.65 15.27
C SER A 112 -8.96 -0.86 15.06
N ASP A 113 -9.61 -1.34 14.00
CA ASP A 113 -9.66 -2.77 13.66
C ASP A 113 -8.32 -3.22 13.05
N ASP A 114 -7.73 -2.43 12.14
CA ASP A 114 -6.43 -2.71 11.54
C ASP A 114 -5.28 -2.68 12.57
N VAL A 115 -5.34 -1.79 13.56
CA VAL A 115 -4.37 -1.77 14.66
C VAL A 115 -4.48 -3.04 15.52
N VAL A 116 -5.67 -3.62 15.66
CA VAL A 116 -5.82 -4.90 16.37
C VAL A 116 -5.10 -5.99 15.58
N ASP A 117 -5.32 -6.07 14.27
CA ASP A 117 -4.68 -7.04 13.37
C ASP A 117 -3.15 -6.89 13.33
N LEU A 118 -2.63 -5.69 13.62
CA LEU A 118 -1.19 -5.42 13.73
C LEU A 118 -0.53 -6.07 14.98
N ILE A 119 -1.30 -6.27 16.06
CA ILE A 119 -0.80 -6.66 17.38
C ILE A 119 -1.03 -8.15 17.69
N GLU A 120 -1.87 -8.83 16.92
CA GLU A 120 -2.09 -10.29 17.03
C GLU A 120 -0.85 -11.11 16.64
#